data_AF-A0A3D5XRX4-F1
#
_entry.id   AF-A0A3D5XRX4-F1
#
_cell.length_a   1.000
_cell.length_b   1.000
_cell.length_c   1.000
_cell.angle_alpha   90.00
_cell.angle_beta   90.00
_cell.angle_gamma   90.00
#
_symmetry.space_group_name_H-M   'P 1'
#
loop_
_entity.id
_entity.type
_entity.pdbx_description
1 polymer ?
#
loop_
_entity_poly.entity_id
_entity_poly.type
_entity_poly.pdbx_seq_one_letter_code
_entity_poly.pdbx_strand_id
1 'polypeptide(L)'
;QEVSKNIQDGQCIFIDGGSSLAPLADLLAHRDINIVTNSILFLQRLENSFANVYCLGGDYLDKYQMTMGPIATAQLSTFNFDAAYISCAGVSFENNMGYTAEIGTNVIKQQAKRQAL
;
A
#
# COMPACT_ATOMS: atom_id res chain seq x y z
N GLN A 1 10.45 10.49 -0.72
CA GLN A 1 10.40 11.87 -1.27
C GLN A 1 10.25 11.88 -2.79
N GLU A 2 11.02 11.12 -3.57
CA GLU A 2 10.83 11.09 -5.03
C GLU A 2 9.44 10.57 -5.44
N VAL A 3 8.98 9.50 -4.77
CA VAL A 3 7.64 8.92 -4.97
C VAL A 3 6.51 9.95 -4.83
N SER A 4 6.55 10.79 -3.79
CA SER A 4 5.48 11.77 -3.54
C SER A 4 5.37 12.86 -4.61
N LYS A 5 6.44 13.12 -5.38
CA LYS A 5 6.42 14.08 -6.49
C LYS A 5 5.63 13.56 -7.69
N ASN A 6 5.51 12.25 -7.84
CA ASN A 6 4.78 11.62 -8.95
C ASN A 6 3.29 11.42 -8.63
N ILE A 7 2.87 11.68 -7.39
CA ILE A 7 1.48 11.57 -6.95
C ILE A 7 0.81 12.93 -7.16
N GLN A 8 -0.27 12.93 -7.95
CA GLN A 8 -1.06 14.12 -8.25
C GLN A 8 -2.32 14.16 -7.38
N ASP A 9 -2.81 15.37 -7.09
CA ASP A 9 -4.08 15.53 -6.39
C ASP A 9 -5.23 14.97 -7.24
N GLY A 10 -6.25 14.43 -6.58
CA GLY A 10 -7.36 13.69 -7.16
C GLY A 10 -7.10 12.18 -7.39
N GLN A 11 -5.85 11.71 -7.28
CA GLN A 11 -5.52 10.30 -7.54
C GLN A 11 -6.00 9.34 -6.45
N CYS A 12 -6.29 8.12 -6.87
CA CYS A 12 -6.49 6.95 -6.02
C CYS A 12 -5.24 6.06 -6.07
N ILE A 13 -4.54 5.94 -4.95
CA ILE A 13 -3.29 5.18 -4.86
C ILE A 13 -3.38 4.06 -3.84
N PHE A 14 -2.70 2.96 -4.14
CA PHE A 14 -2.45 1.90 -3.17
C PHE A 14 -1.07 2.06 -2.53
N ILE A 15 -1.03 2.06 -1.20
CA ILE A 15 0.22 2.00 -0.42
C ILE A 15 0.26 0.66 0.31
N ASP A 16 1.15 -0.21 -0.14
CA ASP A 16 1.45 -1.47 0.53
C ASP A 16 2.11 -1.27 1.89
N GLY A 17 2.15 -2.32 2.70
CA GLY A 17 2.81 -2.28 4.00
C GLY A 17 4.33 -2.41 3.95
N GLY A 18 4.93 -2.23 5.12
CA GLY A 18 6.38 -2.24 5.32
C GLY A 18 6.95 -0.89 5.71
N SER A 19 8.06 -0.93 6.46
CA SER A 19 8.71 0.25 7.03
C SER A 19 9.26 1.22 5.97
N SER A 20 9.57 0.74 4.77
CA SER A 20 10.07 1.58 3.68
C SER A 20 9.02 2.54 3.12
N LEU A 21 7.73 2.17 3.17
CA LEU A 21 6.63 3.00 2.66
C LEU A 21 5.94 3.80 3.76
N ALA A 22 6.08 3.40 5.04
CA ALA A 22 5.46 4.12 6.16
C ALA A 22 5.77 5.63 6.21
N PRO A 23 7.01 6.12 5.95
CA PRO A 23 7.32 7.55 5.93
C PRO A 23 6.61 8.35 4.83
N LEU A 24 5.98 7.71 3.84
CA LEU A 24 5.15 8.41 2.87
C LEU A 24 3.89 9.01 3.51
N ALA A 25 3.42 8.47 4.64
CA ALA A 25 2.26 9.00 5.35
C ALA A 25 2.44 10.50 5.65
N ASP A 26 3.58 10.88 6.23
CA ASP A 26 3.89 12.27 6.60
C ASP A 26 3.87 13.23 5.38
N LEU A 27 4.23 12.72 4.19
CA LEU A 27 4.28 13.51 2.96
C LEU A 27 2.92 13.60 2.26
N LEU A 28 2.05 12.62 2.51
CA LEU A 28 0.77 12.45 1.82
C LEU A 28 -0.42 12.86 2.69
N ALA A 29 -0.23 13.02 4.00
CA ALA A 29 -1.29 13.29 4.96
C ALA A 29 -2.15 14.50 4.55
N HIS A 30 -1.54 15.56 4.01
CA HIS A 30 -2.23 16.81 3.65
C HIS A 30 -2.48 16.98 2.15
N ARG A 31 -2.41 15.89 1.37
CA ARG A 31 -2.68 15.90 -0.08
C ARG A 31 -4.15 15.58 -0.35
N ASP A 32 -4.71 16.11 -1.43
CA ASP A 32 -6.09 15.82 -1.85
C ASP A 32 -6.12 14.51 -2.65
N ILE A 33 -5.97 13.38 -1.98
CA ILE A 33 -5.87 12.07 -2.63
C ILE A 33 -6.65 10.99 -1.87
N ASN A 34 -6.95 9.89 -2.57
CA ASN A 34 -7.50 8.68 -1.96
C ASN A 34 -6.37 7.67 -1.75
N ILE A 35 -6.13 7.29 -0.50
CA ILE A 35 -5.11 6.33 -0.11
C ILE A 35 -5.80 5.04 0.32
N VAL A 36 -5.50 3.94 -0.36
CA VAL A 36 -5.90 2.59 0.07
C VAL A 36 -4.66 1.89 0.61
N THR A 37 -4.74 1.34 1.82
CA THR A 37 -3.59 0.67 2.45
C THR A 37 -4.02 -0.50 3.33
N ASN A 38 -3.17 -1.52 3.39
CA ASN A 38 -3.26 -2.60 4.37
C ASN A 38 -2.21 -2.47 5.49
N SER A 39 -1.57 -1.31 5.63
CA SER A 39 -0.42 -1.09 6.51
C SER A 39 -0.82 -0.34 7.78
N ILE A 40 -0.76 -1.03 8.92
CA ILE A 40 -0.99 -0.37 10.22
C ILE A 40 0.14 0.61 10.54
N LEU A 41 1.38 0.32 10.13
CA LEU A 41 2.52 1.25 10.28
C LEU A 41 2.31 2.57 9.53
N PHE A 42 1.71 2.51 8.33
CA PHE A 42 1.41 3.71 7.56
C PHE A 42 0.33 4.52 8.28
N LEU A 43 -0.74 3.86 8.72
CA LEU A 43 -1.86 4.51 9.42
C LEU A 43 -1.43 5.16 10.74
N GLN A 44 -0.56 4.52 11.52
CA GLN A 44 -0.05 5.06 12.78
C GLN A 44 0.73 6.38 12.61
N ARG A 45 1.28 6.63 11.42
CA ARG A 45 1.98 7.88 11.11
C ARG A 45 1.07 8.95 10.50
N LEU A 46 -0.13 8.56 10.09
CA LEU A 46 -1.05 9.43 9.39
C LEU A 46 -1.88 10.23 10.40
N GLU A 47 -1.33 11.34 10.86
CA GLU A 47 -2.01 12.25 11.80
C GLU A 47 -2.67 13.43 11.07
N ASN A 48 -3.86 13.85 11.52
CA ASN A 48 -4.59 15.02 11.01
C ASN A 48 -4.69 15.06 9.47
N SER A 49 -4.94 13.91 8.85
CA SER A 49 -4.92 13.77 7.40
C SER A 49 -6.09 14.50 6.73
N PHE A 50 -5.78 15.25 5.67
CA PHE A 50 -6.74 15.73 4.68
C PHE A 50 -7.06 14.66 3.62
N ALA A 51 -6.11 13.77 3.32
CA ALA A 51 -6.32 12.66 2.39
C ALA A 51 -7.46 11.74 2.85
N ASN A 52 -8.23 11.20 1.91
CA ASN A 52 -9.23 10.17 2.18
C ASN A 52 -8.54 8.81 2.31
N VAL A 53 -8.72 8.12 3.44
CA VAL A 53 -7.93 6.93 3.75
C VAL A 53 -8.84 5.72 3.96
N TYR A 54 -8.56 4.66 3.20
CA TYR A 54 -9.24 3.38 3.29
C TYR A 54 -8.26 2.34 3.83
N CYS A 55 -8.48 1.92 5.08
CA CYS A 55 -7.76 0.80 5.67
C CYS A 55 -8.44 -0.51 5.28
N LEU A 56 -7.69 -1.41 4.64
CA LEU A 56 -8.17 -2.76 4.37
C LEU A 56 -8.20 -3.58 5.66
N GLY A 57 -9.30 -4.29 5.88
CA GLY A 57 -9.47 -5.21 7.01
C GLY A 57 -8.88 -6.59 6.71
N GLY A 58 -9.39 -7.63 7.37
CA GLY A 58 -8.93 -9.00 7.21
C GLY A 58 -8.01 -9.49 8.32
N ASP A 59 -7.22 -10.51 8.04
CA ASP A 59 -6.36 -11.15 9.03
C ASP A 59 -5.18 -10.25 9.37
N TYR A 60 -5.05 -9.90 10.65
CA TYR A 60 -3.97 -9.08 11.13
C TYR A 60 -2.70 -9.90 11.35
N LEU A 61 -1.63 -9.53 10.64
CA LEU A 61 -0.31 -10.12 10.75
C LEU A 61 0.60 -9.21 11.57
N ASP A 62 0.71 -9.50 12.86
CA ASP A 62 1.44 -8.67 13.82
C ASP A 62 2.92 -8.46 13.45
N LYS A 63 3.59 -9.52 12.95
CA LYS A 63 5.00 -9.47 12.53
C LYS A 63 5.31 -8.34 11.54
N TYR A 64 4.36 -8.00 10.67
CA TYR A 64 4.53 -6.95 9.66
C TYR A 64 3.61 -5.75 9.90
N GLN A 65 2.75 -5.80 10.93
CA GLN A 65 1.75 -4.77 11.23
C GLN A 65 0.89 -4.49 9.99
N MET A 66 0.37 -5.55 9.37
CA MET A 66 -0.38 -5.49 8.11
C MET A 66 -1.63 -6.35 8.17
N THR A 67 -2.62 -6.03 7.35
CA THR A 67 -3.77 -6.90 7.12
C THR A 67 -3.62 -7.68 5.81
N MET A 68 -4.14 -8.91 5.80
CA MET A 68 -4.09 -9.80 4.64
C MET A 68 -5.27 -10.76 4.61
N GLY A 69 -5.23 -11.72 3.70
CA GLY A 69 -6.26 -12.76 3.59
C GLY A 69 -7.44 -12.37 2.68
N PRO A 70 -8.49 -13.21 2.63
CA PRO A 70 -9.57 -13.09 1.65
C PRO A 70 -10.37 -11.79 1.77
N ILE A 71 -10.62 -11.31 2.99
CA ILE A 71 -11.38 -10.08 3.22
C ILE A 71 -10.60 -8.87 2.69
N ALA A 72 -9.33 -8.75 3.05
CA ALA A 72 -8.44 -7.70 2.56
C ALA A 72 -8.38 -7.70 1.02
N THR A 73 -8.26 -8.89 0.43
CA THR A 73 -8.15 -9.09 -1.02
C THR A 73 -9.45 -8.72 -1.73
N ALA A 74 -10.60 -9.09 -1.16
CA ALA A 74 -11.92 -8.76 -1.70
C ALA A 74 -12.19 -7.24 -1.62
N GLN A 75 -11.86 -6.60 -0.50
CA GLN A 75 -11.95 -5.15 -0.39
C GLN A 75 -11.02 -4.44 -1.38
N LEU A 76 -9.77 -4.90 -1.51
CA LEU A 76 -8.85 -4.38 -2.50
C LEU A 76 -9.47 -4.48 -3.90
N SER A 77 -10.12 -5.60 -4.25
CA SER A 77 -10.81 -5.81 -5.54
C SER A 77 -11.89 -4.82 -5.95
N THR A 78 -12.38 -3.98 -5.02
CA THR A 78 -13.37 -2.95 -5.34
C THR A 78 -12.76 -1.63 -5.81
N PHE A 79 -11.43 -1.52 -5.83
CA PHE A 79 -10.72 -0.31 -6.24
C PHE A 79 -10.02 -0.49 -7.59
N ASN A 80 -9.86 0.63 -8.30
CA ASN A 80 -8.90 0.80 -9.37
C ASN A 80 -7.97 1.94 -8.97
N PHE A 81 -6.66 1.77 -9.20
CA PHE A 81 -5.64 2.71 -8.75
C PHE A 81 -4.96 3.38 -9.94
N ASP A 82 -4.67 4.67 -9.79
CA ASP A 82 -3.76 5.39 -10.68
C ASP A 82 -2.31 4.91 -10.48
N ALA A 83 -1.96 4.49 -9.26
CA ALA A 83 -0.65 3.93 -8.94
C ALA A 83 -0.71 2.99 -7.74
N ALA A 84 0.13 1.95 -7.76
CA ALA A 84 0.37 1.08 -6.62
C ALA A 84 1.85 1.12 -6.21
N TYR A 85 2.10 1.49 -4.95
CA TYR A 85 3.43 1.49 -4.36
C TYR A 85 3.59 0.25 -3.50
N ILE A 86 4.43 -0.68 -3.97
CA ILE A 86 4.55 -2.03 -3.43
C ILE A 86 5.93 -2.23 -2.83
N SER A 87 5.99 -2.71 -1.59
CA SER A 87 7.25 -3.03 -0.92
C SER A 87 7.71 -4.45 -1.28
N CYS A 88 9.02 -4.66 -1.23
CA CYS A 88 9.62 -5.99 -1.38
C CYS A 88 10.77 -6.16 -0.39
N ALA A 89 11.06 -7.40 -0.04
CA ALA A 89 12.22 -7.78 0.78
C ALA A 89 13.52 -7.81 -0.03
N GLY A 90 13.41 -7.98 -1.34
CA GLY A 90 14.55 -7.98 -2.26
C GLY A 90 14.09 -7.80 -3.71
N VAL A 91 15.00 -7.36 -4.56
CA VAL A 91 14.78 -7.18 -5.99
C VAL A 91 15.90 -7.85 -6.78
N SER A 92 15.54 -8.55 -7.85
CA SER A 92 16.48 -9.03 -8.87
C SER A 92 16.21 -8.28 -10.16
N PHE A 93 17.19 -7.50 -10.61
CA PHE A 93 17.12 -6.79 -11.88
C PHE A 93 17.28 -7.73 -13.07
N GLU A 94 18.09 -8.78 -12.93
CA GLU A 94 18.29 -9.80 -13.95
C GLU A 94 16.99 -10.54 -14.29
N ASN A 95 16.24 -10.93 -13.25
CA ASN A 95 14.97 -11.64 -13.42
C ASN A 95 13.76 -10.71 -13.53
N ASN A 96 13.95 -9.40 -13.34
CA ASN A 96 12.88 -8.41 -13.22
C ASN A 96 11.82 -8.81 -12.16
N MET A 97 12.27 -9.27 -10.99
CA MET A 97 11.42 -9.81 -9.92
C MET A 97 11.62 -9.10 -8.59
N GLY A 98 10.51 -8.89 -7.87
CA GLY A 98 10.51 -8.52 -6.45
C GLY A 98 10.14 -9.73 -5.59
N TYR A 99 10.80 -9.87 -4.44
CA TYR A 99 10.61 -10.97 -3.50
C TYR A 99 9.95 -10.50 -2.22
N THR A 100 9.13 -11.35 -1.62
CA THR A 100 8.58 -11.15 -0.27
C THR A 100 8.72 -12.44 0.52
N ALA A 101 8.91 -12.32 1.83
CA ALA A 101 9.16 -13.46 2.71
C ALA A 101 7.87 -14.21 3.09
N GLU A 102 6.70 -13.57 2.98
CA GLU A 102 5.43 -14.11 3.46
C GLU A 102 4.43 -14.30 2.32
N ILE A 103 3.95 -15.53 2.16
CA ILE A 103 2.99 -15.92 1.11
C ILE A 103 1.68 -15.11 1.22
N GLY A 104 1.16 -14.91 2.44
CA GLY A 104 -0.11 -14.20 2.64
C GLY A 104 -0.08 -12.75 2.16
N THR A 105 1.05 -12.06 2.32
CA THR A 105 1.24 -10.69 1.81
C THR A 105 1.41 -10.64 0.29
N ASN A 106 1.96 -11.71 -0.31
CA ASN A 106 2.14 -11.76 -1.76
C ASN A 106 0.80 -11.65 -2.49
N VAL A 107 -0.27 -12.27 -1.98
CA VAL A 107 -1.60 -12.22 -2.60
C VAL A 107 -2.11 -10.78 -2.71
N ILE A 108 -1.97 -9.98 -1.65
CA ILE A 108 -2.33 -8.56 -1.64
C ILE A 108 -1.52 -7.79 -2.69
N LYS A 109 -0.21 -8.01 -2.74
CA LYS A 109 0.69 -7.34 -3.69
C LYS A 109 0.32 -7.70 -5.13
N GLN A 110 0.09 -8.97 -5.45
CA GLN A 110 -0.34 -9.39 -6.80
C GLN A 110 -1.69 -8.79 -7.17
N GLN A 111 -2.63 -8.74 -6.23
CA GLN A 111 -3.95 -8.17 -6.48
C GLN A 111 -3.87 -6.66 -6.71
N ALA A 112 -3.06 -5.93 -5.94
CA ALA A 112 -2.82 -4.50 -6.15
C ALA A 112 -2.21 -4.22 -7.54
N LYS A 113 -1.24 -5.04 -7.98
CA LYS A 113 -0.64 -4.91 -9.33
C LYS A 113 -1.66 -5.07 -10.45
N ARG A 114 -2.71 -5.87 -10.26
CA ARG A 114 -3.77 -6.07 -11.26
C ARG A 114 -4.75 -4.90 -11.35
N GLN A 115 -4.80 -4.05 -10.33
CA GLN A 115 -5.73 -2.92 -10.23
C GLN A 115 -5.10 -1.58 -10.51
N ALA A 116 -3.76 -1.53 -10.57
CA ALA A 116 -3.05 -0.34 -11.00
C ALA A 116 -3.05 -0.24 -12.53
N LEU A 117 -3.30 0.97 -13.04
CA LEU A 117 -3.24 1.33 -14.46
C LEU A 117 -1.80 1.36 -15.00
#